data_AF-A0A6L6ZSF9-F1
#
_entry.id   AF-A0A6L6ZSF9-F1
#
_cell.length_a   1.000
_cell.length_b   1.000
_cell.length_c   1.000
_cell.angle_alpha   90.00
_cell.angle_beta   90.00
_cell.angle_gamma   90.00
#
_symmetry.space_group_name_H-M   'P 1'
#
loop_
_entity.id
_entity.type
_entity.pdbx_description
1 polymer ?
#
loop_
_entity_poly.entity_id
_entity_poly.type
_entity_poly.pdbx_seq_one_letter_code
_entity_poly.pdbx_strand_id
1 'polypeptide(L)' 'FGISAPDQVKAAIDAGAAGAISGSAIVKIIEQHINEPEKMLAALKVFVQPMKAATRS' A
#
# COMPACT_ATOMS: atom_id res chain seq x y z
N PHE A 1 8.49 -5.09 8.34
CA PHE A 1 7.10 -5.62 8.34
C PHE A 1 6.14 -4.53 8.78
N GLY A 2 4.86 -4.60 8.38
CA GLY A 2 3.86 -3.60 8.79
C GLY A 2 3.82 -2.30 7.97
N ILE A 3 4.29 -2.35 6.71
CA ILE A 3 4.22 -1.19 5.81
C ILE A 3 2.75 -0.89 5.49
N SER A 4 2.32 0.33 5.79
CA SER A 4 0.94 0.79 5.64
C SER A 4 0.82 2.24 5.17
N ALA A 5 1.95 2.96 5.03
CA ALA A 5 1.99 4.34 4.56
C ALA A 5 3.12 4.58 3.56
N PRO A 6 2.99 5.56 2.64
CA PRO A 6 4.01 5.88 1.65
C PRO A 6 5.37 6.26 2.27
N ASP A 7 5.39 7.01 3.37
CA ASP A 7 6.65 7.41 4.03
C ASP A 7 7.45 6.20 4.53
N GLN A 8 6.78 5.12 4.93
CA GLN A 8 7.43 3.88 5.33
C GLN A 8 8.04 3.14 4.12
N VAL A 9 7.42 3.23 2.94
CA VAL A 9 7.98 2.71 1.69
C VAL A 9 9.25 3.47 1.33
N LYS A 10 9.18 4.81 1.37
CA LYS A 10 10.33 5.67 1.10
C LYS A 10 11.48 5.38 2.07
N ALA A 11 11.19 5.34 3.38
CA ALA A 11 12.18 5.04 4.40
C ALA A 11 12.86 3.67 4.21
N ALA A 12 12.11 2.64 3.77
CA ALA A 12 12.69 1.33 3.49
C ALA A 12 13.70 1.38 2.33
N ILE A 13 13.37 2.13 1.27
CA ILE A 13 14.24 2.30 0.10
C ILE A 13 15.45 3.18 0.42
N ASP A 14 15.24 4.27 1.15
CA ASP A 14 16.31 5.17 1.63
C ASP A 14 17.29 4.43 2.55
N ALA A 15 16.81 3.42 3.29
CA ALA A 15 17.65 2.52 4.10
C ALA A 15 18.40 1.44 3.27
N GLY A 16 18.28 1.46 1.93
CA GLY A 16 19.00 0.56 1.03
C GLY A 16 18.23 -0.70 0.60
N ALA A 17 16.96 -0.84 0.97
CA ALA A 17 16.14 -1.95 0.47
C ALA A 17 15.77 -1.74 -1.00
N ALA A 18 15.67 -2.83 -1.77
CA ALA A 18 15.20 -2.77 -3.16
C ALA A 18 13.69 -2.44 -3.28
N GLY A 19 12.95 -2.50 -2.17
CA GLY A 19 11.52 -2.21 -2.13
C GLY A 19 10.87 -2.53 -0.79
N ALA A 20 9.53 -2.52 -0.76
CA ALA A 20 8.73 -2.74 0.43
C ALA A 20 7.51 -3.62 0.13
N ILE A 21 7.05 -4.40 1.12
CA ILE A 21 5.86 -5.26 1.03
C ILE A 21 4.80 -4.78 2.03
N SER A 22 3.58 -4.52 1.54
CA SER A 22 2.41 -4.13 2.32
C SER A 22 1.31 -5.20 2.23
N GLY A 23 1.22 -6.06 3.25
CA GLY A 23 0.22 -7.15 3.32
C GLY A 23 -1.05 -6.75 4.06
N SER A 24 -0.97 -6.62 5.38
CA SER A 24 -2.14 -6.40 6.25
C SER A 24 -2.95 -5.14 5.88
N ALA A 25 -2.30 -4.07 5.39
CA ALA A 25 -3.01 -2.87 4.96
C ALA A 25 -3.87 -3.12 3.70
N ILE A 26 -3.40 -3.96 2.76
CA ILE A 26 -4.19 -4.36 1.59
C ILE A 26 -5.36 -5.25 2.00
N VAL A 27 -5.10 -6.26 2.82
CA VAL A 27 -6.14 -7.20 3.28
C VAL A 27 -7.22 -6.47 4.08
N LYS A 28 -6.85 -5.47 4.88
CA LYS A 28 -7.82 -4.64 5.62
C LYS A 28 -8.78 -3.87 4.70
N ILE A 29 -8.32 -3.40 3.54
CA ILE A 29 -9.19 -2.73 2.54
C ILE A 29 -10.18 -3.73 1.93
N ILE A 30 -9.71 -4.95 1.66
CA ILE A 30 -10.57 -6.04 1.14
C ILE A 30 -11.64 -6.40 2.18
N GLU A 31 -11.24 -6.59 3.42
CA GLU A 31 -12.14 -6.88 4.55
C GLU A 31 -13.23 -5.80 4.72
N GLN A 32 -12.86 -4.52 4.63
CA GLN A 32 -13.78 -3.39 4.78
C GLN A 32 -14.82 -3.27 3.65
N HIS A 33 -14.56 -3.85 2.49
CA HIS A 33 -15.40 -3.71 1.28
C HIS A 33 -15.78 -5.06 0.65
N ILE A 34 -15.89 -6.12 1.47
CA ILE A 34 -16.09 -7.50 0.99
C ILE A 34 -17.33 -7.69 0.11
N ASN A 35 -18.39 -6.90 0.36
CA ASN A 35 -19.65 -6.93 -0.39
C ASN A 35 -19.79 -5.76 -1.38
N GLU A 36 -18.74 -4.93 -1.54
CA GLU A 36 -18.75 -3.74 -2.41
C GLU A 36 -17.55 -3.79 -3.39
N PRO A 37 -17.52 -4.71 -4.37
CA PRO A 37 -16.31 -4.98 -5.17
C PRO A 37 -15.76 -3.75 -5.92
N GLU A 38 -16.63 -2.92 -6.49
CA GLU A 38 -16.19 -1.70 -7.19
C GLU A 38 -15.53 -0.70 -6.24
N LYS A 39 -16.09 -0.53 -5.04
CA LYS A 39 -15.55 0.34 -4.00
C LYS A 39 -14.26 -0.22 -3.43
N MET A 40 -14.16 -1.54 -3.25
CA MET A 40 -12.93 -2.23 -2.87
C MET A 40 -11.81 -1.93 -3.87
N LEU A 41 -12.07 -2.11 -5.17
CA LEU A 41 -11.10 -1.84 -6.22
C LEU A 41 -10.70 -0.36 -6.28
N ALA A 42 -11.66 0.56 -6.12
CA ALA A 42 -11.38 1.98 -6.04
C ALA A 42 -10.49 2.32 -4.83
N ALA A 43 -10.82 1.80 -3.65
CA ALA A 43 -10.04 2.00 -2.43
C ALA A 43 -8.63 1.40 -2.53
N LEU A 44 -8.50 0.19 -3.09
CA LEU A 44 -7.22 -0.44 -3.37
C LEU A 44 -6.36 0.40 -4.33
N LYS A 45 -6.97 0.94 -5.39
CA LYS A 45 -6.27 1.83 -6.33
C LYS A 45 -5.78 3.10 -5.65
N VAL A 46 -6.65 3.75 -4.87
CA VAL A 46 -6.31 4.96 -4.09
C VAL A 46 -5.18 4.68 -3.11
N PHE A 47 -5.15 3.50 -2.48
CA PHE A 47 -4.08 3.11 -1.57
C PHE A 47 -2.76 2.79 -2.29
N VAL A 48 -2.79 2.00 -3.37
CA VAL A 48 -1.56 1.53 -4.05
C VAL A 48 -0.85 2.64 -4.83
N GLN A 49 -1.58 3.61 -5.38
CA GLN A 49 -0.98 4.70 -6.17
C GLN A 49 0.11 5.49 -5.41
N PRO A 50 -0.15 6.07 -4.22
CA PRO A 50 0.88 6.77 -3.46
C PRO A 50 1.96 5.82 -2.92
N MET A 51 1.62 4.58 -2.57
CA MET A 51 2.61 3.57 -2.15
C MET A 51 3.62 3.29 -3.27
N LYS A 52 3.17 3.23 -4.53
CA LYS A 52 4.06 3.08 -5.68
C LYS A 52 4.83 4.36 -5.99
N ALA A 53 4.20 5.52 -5.85
CA ALA A 53 4.87 6.81 -6.04
C ALA A 53 6.06 6.95 -5.08
N ALA A 54 5.92 6.49 -3.83
CA ALA A 54 7.00 6.47 -2.84
C ALA A 54 8.18 5.54 -3.19
N THR A 55 8.09 4.71 -4.24
CA THR A 55 9.24 3.93 -4.74
C THR A 55 10.03 4.65 -5.82
N ARG A 56 9.61 5.83 -6.25
CA ARG A 56 10.27 6.62 -7.29
C ARG A 56 11.01 7.77 -6.61
N SER A 57 12.31 7.84 -6.85
CA SER A 57 13.20 8.94 -6.44
C SER A 57 12.90 10.20 -7.23
#